data_AF-G3H2A8-F1
#
_entry.id   AF-G3H2A8-F1
#
_cell.length_a   1.000
_cell.length_b   1.000
_cell.length_c   1.000
_cell.angle_alpha   90.00
_cell.angle_beta   90.00
_cell.angle_gamma   90.00
#
_symmetry.space_group_name_H-M   'P 1'
#
loop_
_entity.id
_entity.type
_entity.pdbx_description
1 polymer ?
#
loop_
_entity_poly.entity_id
_entity_poly.type
_entity_poly.pdbx_seq_one_letter_code
_entity_poly.pdbx_strand_id
1 'polypeptide(L)'
;LQAYHSSLMDPDTKLIGNMALLPIRSQFKGPAPRETKDTDIVDEAIYYFKANVFFKNYEIKNEADRTLIYITLYISECLKKLQKVMRHKGQQTATGYPSKPPGLLRPEDKPKILCCGSLNL
;
A
#
# COMPACT_ATOMS: atom_id res chain seq x y z
N LEU A 1 2.08 3.48 26.01
CA LEU A 1 1.27 3.49 24.75
C LEU A 1 1.46 2.13 24.08
N GLN A 2 0.41 1.57 23.50
CA GLN A 2 0.47 0.29 22.76
C GLN A 2 0.33 0.57 21.25
N ALA A 3 0.83 -0.34 20.42
CA ALA A 3 0.68 -0.24 18.97
C ALA A 3 -0.77 -0.57 18.55
N TYR A 4 -1.19 -0.03 17.42
CA TYR A 4 -2.51 -0.31 16.84
C TYR A 4 -2.45 -1.59 15.99
N HIS A 5 -3.45 -2.46 16.19
CA HIS A 5 -3.60 -3.77 15.54
C HIS A 5 -4.73 -3.73 14.52
N SER A 6 -4.67 -4.63 13.53
CA SER A 6 -5.73 -4.71 12.52
C SER A 6 -6.99 -5.34 13.10
N SER A 7 -8.14 -4.76 12.74
CA SER A 7 -9.46 -5.23 13.15
C SER A 7 -10.17 -6.05 12.06
N LEU A 8 -9.56 -6.19 10.88
CA LEU A 8 -10.17 -6.78 9.67
C LEU A 8 -10.03 -8.30 9.57
N MET A 9 -9.58 -8.96 10.65
CA MET A 9 -9.43 -10.41 10.65
C MET A 9 -10.79 -11.09 10.81
N ASP A 10 -11.29 -11.68 9.72
CA ASP A 10 -12.50 -12.51 9.74
C ASP A 10 -12.12 -14.02 9.82
N PRO A 11 -12.94 -14.90 10.43
CA PRO A 11 -12.66 -16.35 10.52
C PRO A 11 -12.46 -17.03 9.17
N ASP A 12 -13.12 -16.53 8.12
CA ASP A 12 -13.05 -17.06 6.76
C ASP A 12 -11.91 -16.44 5.92
N THR A 13 -11.08 -15.60 6.55
CA THR A 13 -9.96 -14.94 5.87
C THR A 13 -8.96 -15.98 5.41
N LYS A 14 -8.71 -16.01 4.10
CA LYS A 14 -7.70 -16.89 3.51
C LYS A 14 -6.31 -16.43 3.96
N LEU A 15 -5.43 -17.39 4.20
CA LEU A 15 -4.04 -17.12 4.54
C LEU A 15 -3.14 -17.44 3.35
N ILE A 16 -2.11 -16.63 3.14
CA ILE A 16 -0.98 -16.95 2.27
C ILE A 16 0.25 -17.08 3.16
N GLY A 17 0.68 -18.32 3.42
CA GLY A 17 1.69 -18.59 4.45
C GLY A 17 1.20 -18.10 5.81
N ASN A 18 2.00 -17.24 6.46
CA ASN A 18 1.69 -16.63 7.75
C ASN A 18 1.24 -15.18 7.56
N MET A 19 0.38 -14.89 6.59
CA MET A 19 -0.18 -13.55 6.38
C MET A 19 -1.63 -13.67 5.95
N ALA A 20 -2.46 -12.74 6.41
CA ALA A 20 -3.85 -12.68 6.01
C ALA A 20 -3.98 -12.09 4.59
N LEU A 21 -4.63 -12.84 3.69
CA LEU A 21 -5.05 -12.37 2.37
C LEU A 21 -6.36 -11.59 2.50
N LEU A 22 -6.23 -10.35 2.97
CA LEU A 22 -7.37 -9.45 3.17
C LEU A 22 -7.85 -8.89 1.82
N PRO A 23 -9.17 -8.72 1.64
CA PRO A 23 -9.70 -8.02 0.47
C PRO A 23 -9.19 -6.58 0.42
N ILE A 24 -8.97 -6.06 -0.79
CA ILE A 24 -8.56 -4.66 -0.98
C ILE A 24 -9.35 -4.01 -2.11
N ARG A 25 -9.56 -2.70 -2.00
CA ARG A 25 -10.21 -1.89 -3.04
C ARG A 25 -9.15 -1.39 -4.02
N SER A 26 -8.88 -2.20 -5.04
CA SER A 26 -7.87 -1.90 -6.04
C SER A 26 -8.35 -2.13 -7.47
N GLN A 27 -7.93 -1.25 -8.39
CA GLN A 27 -8.07 -1.45 -9.84
C GLN A 27 -6.96 -2.34 -10.41
N PHE A 28 -5.92 -2.62 -9.62
CA PHE A 28 -4.81 -3.46 -10.02
C PHE A 28 -5.20 -4.93 -9.99
N LYS A 29 -4.78 -5.67 -11.02
CA LYS A 29 -4.97 -7.11 -11.07
C LYS A 29 -4.05 -7.76 -10.02
N GLY A 30 -4.62 -8.63 -9.20
CA GLY A 30 -3.89 -9.37 -8.18
C GLY A 30 -4.73 -10.53 -7.61
N PRO A 31 -4.11 -11.38 -6.78
CA PRO A 31 -4.79 -12.51 -6.15
C PRO A 31 -5.68 -12.10 -4.96
N ALA A 32 -5.60 -10.84 -4.52
CA ALA A 32 -6.41 -10.33 -3.42
C ALA A 32 -7.90 -10.28 -3.80
N PRO A 33 -8.81 -10.72 -2.91
CA PRO A 33 -10.24 -10.56 -3.10
C PRO A 33 -10.63 -9.08 -3.25
N ARG A 34 -11.77 -8.83 -3.90
CA ARG A 34 -12.32 -7.47 -4.00
C ARG A 34 -13.01 -7.12 -2.69
N GLU A 35 -12.63 -6.00 -2.10
CA GLU A 35 -13.34 -5.44 -0.95
C GLU A 35 -14.65 -4.79 -1.38
N THR A 36 -15.71 -5.03 -0.62
CA THR A 36 -17.04 -4.42 -0.79
C THR A 36 -17.33 -3.35 0.25
N LYS A 37 -16.58 -3.34 1.36
CA LYS A 37 -16.67 -2.35 2.43
C LYS A 37 -15.94 -1.06 2.04
N ASP A 38 -16.19 0.01 2.80
CA ASP A 38 -15.59 1.32 2.55
C ASP A 38 -14.12 1.42 2.97
N THR A 39 -13.69 0.54 3.87
CA THR A 39 -12.36 0.49 4.48
C THR A 39 -11.68 -0.83 4.22
N ASP A 40 -10.42 -0.80 3.77
CA ASP A 40 -9.57 -1.98 3.63
C ASP A 40 -8.29 -1.90 4.49
N ILE A 41 -7.44 -2.92 4.41
CA ILE A 41 -6.20 -3.00 5.19
C ILE A 41 -5.19 -1.89 4.84
N VAL A 42 -5.26 -1.34 3.62
CA VAL A 42 -4.39 -0.24 3.20
C VAL A 42 -4.86 1.06 3.86
N ASP A 43 -6.17 1.26 3.94
CA ASP A 43 -6.77 2.39 4.65
C ASP A 43 -6.43 2.35 6.16
N GLU A 44 -6.57 1.18 6.82
CA GLU A 44 -6.14 1.00 8.21
C GLU A 44 -4.64 1.30 8.38
N ALA A 45 -3.80 0.81 7.47
CA ALA A 45 -2.35 1.03 7.54
C ALA A 45 -1.98 2.51 7.44
N ILE A 46 -2.60 3.25 6.52
CA ILE A 46 -2.36 4.69 6.37
C ILE A 46 -2.87 5.46 7.59
N TYR A 47 -4.04 5.08 8.11
CA TYR A 47 -4.63 5.69 9.30
C TYR A 47 -3.75 5.50 10.54
N TYR A 48 -3.23 4.29 10.76
CA TYR A 48 -2.35 3.98 11.89
C TYR A 48 -0.88 4.33 11.67
N PHE A 49 -0.46 4.66 10.44
CA PHE A 49 0.95 4.85 10.09
C PHE A 49 1.69 5.78 11.04
N LYS A 50 1.13 6.98 11.29
CA LYS A 50 1.77 8.00 12.14
C LYS A 50 1.99 7.51 13.57
N ALA A 51 1.08 6.71 14.11
CA ALA A 51 1.24 6.17 15.46
C ALA A 51 2.20 4.98 15.45
N ASN A 52 2.01 4.04 14.53
CA ASN A 52 2.71 2.77 14.51
C ASN A 52 4.19 2.88 14.12
N VAL A 53 4.58 3.88 13.32
CA VAL A 53 5.98 4.06 12.87
C VAL A 53 6.95 4.43 14.00
N PHE A 54 6.47 4.94 15.13
CA PHE A 54 7.33 5.30 16.28
C PHE A 54 7.63 4.11 17.21
N PHE A 55 6.88 3.01 17.10
CA PHE A 55 7.08 1.86 17.96
C PHE A 55 8.23 0.98 17.44
N LYS A 56 9.21 0.69 18.30
CA LYS A 56 10.31 -0.24 18.00
C LYS A 56 9.89 -1.71 18.13
N ASN A 57 8.94 -1.99 19.02
CA ASN A 57 8.44 -3.32 19.31
C ASN A 57 6.96 -3.38 18.93
N TYR A 58 6.60 -4.41 18.17
CA TYR A 58 5.22 -4.69 17.77
C TYR A 58 4.91 -6.15 18.12
N GLU A 59 3.92 -6.37 18.97
CA GLU A 59 3.43 -7.71 19.30
C GLU A 59 2.49 -8.19 18.18
N ILE A 60 2.70 -9.39 17.63
CA ILE A 60 1.84 -9.90 16.57
C ILE A 60 0.70 -10.69 17.22
N LYS A 61 -0.55 -10.20 17.11
CA LYS A 61 -1.72 -10.88 17.70
C LYS A 61 -2.41 -11.82 16.71
N ASN A 62 -2.42 -11.45 15.43
CA ASN A 62 -3.06 -12.25 14.39
C ASN A 62 -2.33 -12.13 13.04
N GLU A 63 -2.82 -12.86 12.04
CA GLU A 63 -2.25 -12.85 10.68
C GLU A 63 -2.50 -11.53 9.93
N ALA A 64 -3.53 -10.76 10.30
CA ALA A 64 -3.81 -9.44 9.74
C ALA A 64 -2.78 -8.40 10.18
N ASP A 65 -2.27 -8.49 11.40
CA ASP A 65 -1.18 -7.64 11.90
C ASP A 65 0.09 -7.79 11.06
N ARG A 66 0.40 -9.01 10.59
CA ARG A 66 1.57 -9.22 9.71
C ARG A 66 1.40 -8.47 8.39
N THR A 67 0.20 -8.49 7.82
CA THR A 67 -0.14 -7.70 6.62
C THR A 67 -0.07 -6.20 6.91
N LEU A 68 -0.58 -5.74 8.05
CA LEU A 68 -0.52 -4.34 8.49
C LEU A 68 0.92 -3.83 8.66
N ILE A 69 1.80 -4.62 9.30
CA ILE A 69 3.22 -4.31 9.47
C ILE A 69 3.89 -4.20 8.11
N TYR A 70 3.64 -5.15 7.20
CA TYR A 70 4.24 -5.13 5.87
C TYR A 70 3.89 -3.85 5.10
N ILE A 71 2.62 -3.45 5.12
CA ILE A 71 2.18 -2.21 4.45
C ILE A 71 2.80 -0.99 5.13
N THR A 72 2.88 -0.96 6.46
CA THR A 72 3.53 0.14 7.22
C THR A 72 5.00 0.32 6.82
N LEU A 73 5.74 -0.79 6.67
CA LEU A 73 7.12 -0.77 6.19
C LEU A 73 7.19 -0.29 4.74
N TYR A 74 6.28 -0.74 3.89
CA TYR A 74 6.21 -0.33 2.48
C TYR A 74 5.91 1.16 2.32
N ILE A 75 5.01 1.73 3.13
CA ILE A 75 4.76 3.18 3.19
C ILE A 75 6.06 3.92 3.53
N SER A 76 6.82 3.43 4.51
CA SER A 76 8.11 4.02 4.89
C SER A 76 9.11 4.01 3.72
N GLU A 77 9.16 2.95 2.92
CA GLU A 77 9.99 2.89 1.71
C GLU A 77 9.51 3.84 0.61
N CYS A 78 8.20 3.94 0.41
CA CYS A 78 7.60 4.88 -0.53
C CYS A 78 7.98 6.33 -0.19
N LEU A 79 7.90 6.72 1.09
CA LEU A 79 8.27 8.06 1.56
C LEU A 79 9.76 8.36 1.34
N LYS A 80 10.65 7.39 1.58
CA LYS A 80 12.10 7.53 1.31
C LYS A 80 12.36 7.80 -0.18
N LYS A 81 11.66 7.12 -1.08
CA LYS A 81 11.77 7.33 -2.53
C LYS A 81 11.19 8.69 -2.94
N LEU A 82 10.03 9.04 -2.39
CA LEU A 82 9.35 10.32 -2.67
C LEU A 82 10.21 11.52 -2.25
N GLN A 83 10.88 11.44 -1.10
CA GLN A 83 11.80 12.50 -0.64
C GLN A 83 12.95 12.74 -1.63
N LYS A 84 13.50 11.69 -2.25
CA LYS A 84 14.55 11.83 -3.29
C LYS A 84 14.00 12.54 -4.53
N VAL A 85 12.81 12.18 -4.97
CA VAL A 85 12.15 12.83 -6.11
C VAL A 85 11.86 14.30 -5.82
N MET A 86 11.35 14.64 -4.64
CA MET A 86 11.09 16.04 -4.27
C MET A 86 12.37 16.88 -4.23
N ARG A 87 13.49 16.30 -3.77
CA ARG A 87 14.80 16.95 -3.84
C ARG A 87 15.28 17.21 -5.28
N HIS A 88 14.94 16.32 -6.22
CA HIS A 88 15.30 16.46 -7.64
C HIS A 88 14.29 17.29 -8.45
N LYS A 89 13.05 17.44 -8.00
CA LYS A 89 12.00 18.28 -8.63
C LYS A 89 12.23 19.79 -8.47
N GLY A 90 13.27 20.21 -7.74
CA GLY A 90 13.85 21.54 -7.90
C GLY A 90 14.54 21.75 -9.26
N GLN A 91 14.71 20.70 -10.08
CA GLN A 91 15.41 20.79 -11.36
C GLN A 91 14.79 20.07 -12.56
N GLN A 92 13.78 19.19 -12.44
CA GLN A 92 13.13 18.65 -13.65
C GLN A 92 11.75 18.02 -13.42
N THR A 93 10.93 18.18 -14.44
CA THR A 93 9.50 17.95 -14.59
C THR A 93 9.13 16.48 -14.73
N ALA A 94 7.88 16.18 -14.33
CA ALA A 94 7.02 15.09 -14.80
C ALA A 94 7.66 13.70 -15.07
N THR A 95 7.74 12.85 -14.05
CA THR A 95 7.71 11.39 -14.26
C THR A 95 6.56 10.81 -13.45
N GLY A 96 5.51 10.35 -14.15
CA GLY A 96 4.39 9.64 -13.57
C GLY A 96 4.87 8.36 -12.86
N TYR A 97 4.28 8.08 -11.70
CA TYR A 97 4.55 6.84 -10.98
C TYR A 97 4.07 5.66 -11.86
N PRO A 98 4.93 4.66 -12.15
CA PRO A 98 4.47 3.46 -12.80
C PRO A 98 3.52 2.74 -11.84
N SER A 99 2.36 2.38 -12.36
CA SER A 99 1.29 1.70 -11.65
C SER A 99 1.59 0.21 -11.41
N LYS A 100 2.84 -0.22 -11.65
CA LYS A 100 3.34 -1.59 -11.49
C LYS A 100 4.73 -1.56 -10.84
N PRO A 101 5.04 -2.50 -9.92
CA PRO A 101 6.38 -2.63 -9.35
C PRO A 101 7.42 -2.96 -10.46
N PRO A 102 8.68 -2.48 -10.34
CA PRO A 102 9.70 -2.56 -11.40
C PRO A 102 10.02 -3.96 -11.94
N GLY A 103 9.70 -5.03 -11.19
CA GLY A 103 9.93 -6.41 -11.59
C GLY A 103 8.78 -7.09 -12.33
N LEU A 104 7.66 -6.38 -12.60
CA LEU A 104 6.45 -6.97 -13.20
C LEU A 104 6.02 -6.32 -14.52
N LEU A 105 6.86 -5.45 -15.09
CA LEU A 105 6.64 -4.93 -16.44
C LEU A 105 7.05 -6.02 -17.45
N ARG A 106 6.07 -6.57 -18.15
CA ARG A 106 6.34 -7.41 -19.33
C ARG A 106 6.75 -6.51 -20.49
N PRO A 107 7.57 -7.00 -21.45
CA PRO A 107 7.95 -6.24 -22.65
C PRO A 107 6.74 -5.66 -23.41
N GLU A 108 5.57 -6.31 -23.30
CA GLU A 108 4.32 -5.93 -23.95
C GLU A 108 3.52 -4.83 -23.21
N ASP A 109 3.89 -4.49 -21.98
CA ASP A 109 3.14 -3.55 -21.14
C ASP A 109 3.40 -2.11 -21.62
N LYS A 110 2.58 -1.62 -22.55
CA LYS A 110 2.60 -0.20 -22.96
C LYS A 110 2.43 0.69 -21.72
N PRO A 111 3.27 1.73 -21.55
CA PRO A 111 3.11 2.69 -20.47
C PRO A 111 1.76 3.39 -20.62
N LYS A 112 0.80 3.08 -19.74
CA LYS A 112 -0.39 3.89 -19.59
C LYS A 112 0.03 5.17 -18.87
N ILE A 113 0.33 6.20 -19.66
CA ILE A 113 0.46 7.56 -19.15
C ILE A 113 -0.92 7.95 -18.62
N LEU A 114 -1.09 7.94 -17.30
CA LEU A 114 -2.25 8.57 -16.68
C LEU A 114 -2.01 10.08 -16.70
N CYS A 115 -2.32 10.72 -17.83
CA CYS A 115 -2.48 12.16 -17.86
C CYS A 115 -3.67 12.51 -16.96
N CYS A 116 -3.40 13.02 -15.76
CA CYS A 116 -4.36 13.84 -15.04
C CYS A 116 -4.50 15.14 -15.85
N GLY A 117 -5.37 15.09 -16.85
CA GLY A 117 -5.52 16.13 -17.85
C GLY A 117 -6.90 16.05 -18.49
N SER A 118 -7.91 16.41 -17.72
CA SER A 118 -9.09 17.09 -18.24
C SER A 118 -9.66 17.95 -17.12
N LEU A 119 -9.13 19.18 -17.01
CA LEU A 119 -10.06 20.31 -16.99
C LEU A 119 -10.95 20.12 -18.22
N ASN A 120 -12.26 20.05 -18.03
CA ASN A 120 -13.16 20.70 -18.96
C ASN A 120 -14.29 21.34 -18.16
N LEU A 121 -14.52 22.59 -18.54
CA LEU A 121 -15.67 23.45 -18.33
C LEU A 121 -16.99 22.67 -18.22
#